data_AF-V4IZ37-F1
#
_entry.id   AF-V4IZ37-F1
#
_cell.length_a   1.000
_cell.length_b   1.000
_cell.length_c   1.000
_cell.angle_alpha   90.00
_cell.angle_beta   90.00
_cell.angle_gamma   90.00
#
_symmetry.space_group_name_H-M   'P 1'
#
loop_
_entity.id
_entity.type
_entity.pdbx_description
1 polymer ?
#
loop_
_entity_poly.entity_id
_entity_poly.type
_entity_poly.pdbx_seq_one_letter_code
_entity_poly.pdbx_strand_id
1 'polypeptide(L)'
;MDLRAIRVLRFALGVTLAAGISFAFEWPLYFLCPIFTAVFLAQALPNPASTFKDALLNSWYVIEGFALGLVFTLFLIPFPGLYILALGLVLFHIFYRLNRGESFWRVLMHLLAVLILPMLGQMHEGMSIGFAANFAVSGILAILFVMVAYALFPDPPRQADAPRRPPATTGYVPTAAVAALKTALVVVPLAVFMIALEWTSEVLVMTFVAVFALSPRLEHGLSEGLNSLKSTLLGGIAALVVYWLLVAVPEFHSSWP
;
A
#
# COMPACT_ATOMS: atom_id res chain seq x y z
N MET A 1 -20.31 -21.47 -7.60
CA MET A 1 -20.38 -20.01 -7.34
C MET A 1 -19.89 -19.27 -8.57
N ASP A 2 -20.51 -18.14 -8.90
CA ASP A 2 -19.99 -17.23 -9.94
C ASP A 2 -18.62 -16.69 -9.51
N LEU A 3 -17.71 -16.51 -10.46
CA LEU A 3 -16.34 -16.05 -10.23
C LEU A 3 -16.32 -14.68 -9.55
N ARG A 4 -17.26 -13.81 -9.96
CA ARG A 4 -17.41 -12.48 -9.36
C ARG A 4 -17.76 -12.58 -7.88
N ALA A 5 -18.69 -13.48 -7.53
CA ALA A 5 -19.07 -13.70 -6.14
C ALA A 5 -17.90 -14.24 -5.30
N ILE A 6 -17.10 -15.17 -5.83
CA ILE A 6 -15.89 -15.69 -5.14
C ILE A 6 -14.90 -14.56 -4.88
N ARG A 7 -14.63 -13.70 -5.88
CA ARG A 7 -13.70 -12.57 -5.73
C ARG A 7 -14.19 -11.54 -4.72
N VAL A 8 -15.48 -11.20 -4.76
CA VAL A 8 -16.09 -10.27 -3.79
C VAL A 8 -16.02 -10.85 -2.37
N LEU A 9 -16.34 -12.14 -2.20
CA LEU A 9 -16.31 -12.79 -0.90
C LEU A 9 -14.88 -12.92 -0.35
N ARG A 10 -13.91 -13.27 -1.21
CA ARG A 10 -12.48 -13.30 -0.87
C ARG A 10 -11.97 -11.94 -0.44
N PHE A 11 -12.30 -10.89 -1.20
CA PHE A 11 -11.94 -9.51 -0.86
C PHE A 11 -12.56 -9.09 0.46
N ALA A 12 -13.88 -9.24 0.61
CA ALA A 12 -14.60 -8.82 1.81
C ALA A 12 -14.07 -9.54 3.06
N LEU A 13 -14.04 -10.88 3.06
CA LEU A 13 -13.60 -11.65 4.22
C LEU A 13 -12.10 -11.51 4.48
N GLY A 14 -11.27 -11.49 3.44
CA GLY A 14 -9.82 -11.30 3.58
C GLY A 14 -9.48 -9.95 4.23
N VAL A 15 -10.11 -8.87 3.76
CA VAL A 15 -9.90 -7.53 4.31
C VAL A 15 -10.50 -7.39 5.70
N THR A 16 -11.70 -7.95 5.94
CA THR A 16 -12.32 -7.92 7.27
C THR A 16 -11.51 -8.69 8.30
N LEU A 17 -10.95 -9.86 7.96
CA LEU A 17 -10.07 -10.62 8.85
C LEU A 17 -8.78 -9.85 9.13
N ALA A 18 -8.14 -9.30 8.10
CA ALA A 18 -6.94 -8.49 8.26
C ALA A 18 -7.21 -7.28 9.16
N ALA A 19 -8.35 -6.58 8.97
CA ALA A 19 -8.75 -5.46 9.81
C ALA A 19 -9.02 -5.91 11.24
N GLY A 20 -9.85 -6.93 11.45
CA GLY A 20 -10.21 -7.43 12.77
C GLY A 20 -8.99 -7.82 13.60
N ILE A 21 -8.03 -8.56 13.03
CA ILE A 21 -6.81 -8.94 13.74
C ILE A 21 -5.90 -7.72 13.96
N SER A 22 -5.73 -6.86 12.95
CA SER A 22 -4.85 -5.69 13.07
C SER A 22 -5.32 -4.72 14.16
N PHE A 23 -6.63 -4.44 14.21
CA PHE A 23 -7.23 -3.59 15.24
C PHE A 23 -7.39 -4.29 16.60
N ALA A 24 -7.33 -5.63 16.67
CA ALA A 24 -7.36 -6.34 17.95
C ALA A 24 -6.01 -6.34 18.68
N PHE A 25 -4.90 -6.42 17.94
CA PHE A 25 -3.54 -6.46 18.52
C PHE A 25 -2.84 -5.11 18.56
N GLU A 26 -3.27 -4.15 17.72
CA GLU A 26 -2.82 -2.74 17.74
C GLU A 26 -1.30 -2.53 17.68
N TRP A 27 -0.56 -3.37 16.94
CA TRP A 27 0.88 -3.16 16.73
C TRP A 27 1.15 -1.85 15.97
N PRO A 28 2.32 -1.19 16.09
CA PRO A 28 2.54 0.09 15.41
C PRO A 28 2.29 -0.02 13.90
N LEU A 29 1.60 0.96 13.31
CA LEU A 29 1.18 0.94 11.90
C LEU A 29 0.25 -0.23 11.50
N TYR A 30 -0.46 -0.85 12.45
CA TYR A 30 -1.40 -1.95 12.18
C TYR A 30 -2.42 -1.63 11.07
N PHE A 31 -2.83 -0.37 10.93
CA PHE A 31 -3.79 0.08 9.92
C PHE A 31 -3.30 -0.16 8.48
N LEU A 32 -1.99 -0.29 8.25
CA LEU A 32 -1.43 -0.57 6.93
C LEU A 32 -1.72 -2.01 6.47
N CYS A 33 -1.74 -2.97 7.39
CA CYS A 33 -1.98 -4.38 7.08
C CYS A 33 -3.31 -4.62 6.32
N PRO A 34 -4.49 -4.13 6.78
CA PRO A 34 -5.73 -4.27 6.02
C PRO A 34 -5.74 -3.46 4.72
N ILE A 35 -5.10 -2.28 4.68
CA ILE A 35 -4.98 -1.48 3.45
C ILE A 35 -4.22 -2.27 2.38
N PHE A 36 -3.06 -2.82 2.75
CA PHE A 36 -2.24 -3.65 1.88
C PHE A 36 -2.96 -4.90 1.43
N THR A 37 -3.64 -5.59 2.35
CA THR A 37 -4.47 -6.76 2.03
C THR A 37 -5.54 -6.40 1.01
N ALA A 38 -6.23 -5.26 1.19
CA ALA A 38 -7.24 -4.77 0.25
C ALA A 38 -6.64 -4.46 -1.12
N VAL A 39 -5.54 -3.70 -1.17
CA VAL A 39 -4.86 -3.38 -2.43
C VAL A 39 -4.45 -4.65 -3.17
N PHE A 40 -3.92 -5.65 -2.46
CA PHE A 40 -3.48 -6.91 -3.04
C PHE A 40 -4.64 -7.76 -3.57
N LEU A 41 -5.74 -7.85 -2.81
CA LEU A 41 -6.95 -8.61 -3.19
C LEU A 41 -7.81 -7.90 -4.25
N ALA A 42 -7.78 -6.58 -4.30
CA ALA A 42 -8.49 -5.78 -5.30
C ALA A 42 -7.90 -5.96 -6.70
N GLN A 43 -6.62 -6.35 -6.78
CA GLN A 43 -5.99 -6.65 -8.06
C GLN A 43 -6.57 -7.92 -8.64
N ALA A 44 -7.25 -7.76 -9.79
CA ALA A 44 -7.85 -8.85 -10.55
C ALA A 44 -6.82 -9.75 -11.27
N LEU A 45 -5.60 -9.87 -10.74
CA LEU A 45 -4.60 -10.81 -11.25
C LEU A 45 -4.90 -12.21 -10.69
N PRO A 46 -4.72 -13.28 -11.49
CA PRO A 46 -4.73 -14.63 -10.95
C PRO A 46 -3.69 -14.73 -9.83
N ASN A 47 -4.18 -14.97 -8.62
CA ASN A 47 -3.50 -15.29 -7.38
C ASN A 47 -2.00 -14.90 -7.28
N PRO A 48 -1.67 -13.65 -6.88
CA PRO A 48 -0.28 -13.24 -6.72
C PRO A 48 0.40 -13.89 -5.49
N ALA A 49 -0.31 -14.74 -4.72
CA ALA A 49 0.21 -15.48 -3.57
C ALA A 49 -0.27 -16.95 -3.53
N SER A 50 -0.62 -17.59 -4.68
CA SER A 50 -1.13 -18.99 -4.69
C SER A 50 -0.10 -19.98 -4.20
N THR A 51 1.16 -19.63 -4.40
CA THR A 51 2.28 -20.52 -4.16
C THR A 51 3.16 -19.88 -3.11
N PHE A 52 3.66 -20.69 -2.19
CA PHE A 52 4.60 -20.27 -1.16
C PHE A 52 5.80 -19.49 -1.73
N LYS A 53 6.24 -19.86 -2.94
CA LYS A 53 7.30 -19.15 -3.69
C LYS A 53 6.94 -17.69 -4.00
N ASP A 54 5.71 -17.43 -4.45
CA ASP A 54 5.27 -16.06 -4.78
C ASP A 54 5.09 -15.23 -3.52
N ALA A 55 4.56 -15.84 -2.45
CA ALA A 55 4.51 -15.20 -1.13
C ALA A 55 5.90 -14.80 -0.63
N LEU A 56 6.89 -15.70 -0.71
CA LEU A 56 8.27 -15.42 -0.32
C LEU A 56 8.90 -14.30 -1.16
N LEU A 57 8.68 -14.34 -2.48
CA LEU A 57 9.15 -13.31 -3.40
C LEU A 57 8.49 -11.94 -3.16
N ASN A 58 7.20 -11.91 -2.84
CA ASN A 58 6.51 -10.68 -2.47
C ASN A 58 6.98 -10.13 -1.12
N SER A 59 7.23 -11.01 -0.14
CA SER A 59 7.83 -10.63 1.15
C SER A 59 9.24 -10.06 0.95
N TRP A 60 10.01 -10.63 0.02
CA TRP A 60 11.31 -10.07 -0.36
C TRP A 60 11.19 -8.64 -0.90
N TYR A 61 10.15 -8.33 -1.70
CA TYR A 61 9.92 -6.96 -2.18
C TYR A 61 9.58 -5.96 -1.07
N VAL A 62 8.93 -6.42 0.00
CA VAL A 62 8.70 -5.60 1.20
C VAL A 62 10.04 -5.26 1.86
N ILE A 63 10.91 -6.26 2.06
CA ILE A 63 12.23 -6.09 2.65
C ILE A 63 13.11 -5.17 1.79
N GLU A 64 13.11 -5.38 0.48
CA GLU A 64 13.85 -4.55 -0.49
C GLU A 64 13.39 -3.09 -0.44
N GLY A 65 12.07 -2.84 -0.48
CA GLY A 65 11.51 -1.51 -0.39
C GLY A 65 11.83 -0.83 0.95
N PHE A 66 11.71 -1.57 2.05
CA PHE A 66 12.09 -1.11 3.38
C PHE A 66 13.57 -0.73 3.47
N ALA A 67 14.47 -1.57 2.97
CA ALA A 67 15.91 -1.29 2.99
C ALA A 67 16.24 -0.02 2.20
N LEU A 68 15.60 0.15 1.04
CA LEU A 68 15.69 1.37 0.24
C LEU A 68 15.22 2.60 1.05
N GLY A 69 14.04 2.54 1.67
CA GLY A 69 13.51 3.67 2.44
C GLY A 69 14.33 3.99 3.70
N LEU A 70 14.92 2.97 4.36
CA LEU A 70 15.89 3.18 5.43
C LEU A 70 17.15 3.89 4.94
N VAL A 71 17.64 3.57 3.74
CA VAL A 71 18.79 4.29 3.16
C VAL A 71 18.46 5.77 2.99
N PHE A 72 17.25 6.08 2.51
CA PHE A 72 16.77 7.47 2.43
C PHE A 72 16.73 8.13 3.80
N THR A 73 16.19 7.42 4.79
CA THR A 73 15.96 7.97 6.13
C THR A 73 17.28 8.21 6.88
N LEU A 74 18.17 7.22 6.91
CA LEU A 74 19.37 7.26 7.76
C LEU A 74 20.56 7.98 7.11
N PHE A 75 20.69 7.91 5.77
CA PHE A 75 21.88 8.42 5.09
C PHE A 75 21.63 9.63 4.20
N LEU A 76 20.41 9.82 3.69
CA LEU A 76 20.11 10.89 2.73
C LEU A 76 19.46 12.12 3.38
N ILE A 77 18.59 11.96 4.40
CA ILE A 77 17.96 13.10 5.10
C ILE A 77 18.98 14.17 5.53
N PRO A 78 20.14 13.84 6.12
CA PRO A 78 21.11 14.86 6.54
C PRO A 78 21.72 15.70 5.41
N PHE A 79 21.54 15.28 4.15
CA PHE A 79 22.10 15.94 2.96
C PHE A 79 20.97 16.33 1.98
N PRO A 80 20.25 17.45 2.21
CA PRO A 80 19.03 17.79 1.46
C PRO A 80 19.20 17.82 -0.07
N GLY A 81 20.32 18.38 -0.57
CA GLY A 81 20.60 18.39 -2.00
C GLY A 81 20.76 16.99 -2.60
N LEU A 82 21.47 16.10 -1.90
CA LEU A 82 21.63 14.71 -2.31
C LEU A 82 20.32 13.93 -2.18
N TYR A 83 19.54 14.19 -1.12
CA TYR A 83 18.22 13.61 -0.91
C TYR A 83 17.30 13.89 -2.09
N ILE A 84 17.19 15.16 -2.53
CA ILE A 84 16.31 15.56 -3.64
C ILE A 84 16.73 14.87 -4.94
N LEU A 85 18.02 14.85 -5.25
CA LEU A 85 18.54 14.21 -6.45
C LEU A 85 18.31 12.69 -6.44
N ALA A 86 18.63 12.04 -5.33
CA ALA A 86 18.41 10.61 -5.15
C ALA A 86 16.91 10.25 -5.22
N LEU A 87 16.06 11.06 -4.58
CA LEU A 87 14.61 10.87 -4.59
C LEU A 87 14.05 10.98 -6.00
N GLY A 88 14.42 12.01 -6.75
CA GLY A 88 14.02 12.17 -8.14
C GLY A 88 14.42 10.99 -9.02
N LEU A 89 15.67 10.53 -8.88
CA LEU A 89 16.19 9.39 -9.64
C LEU A 89 15.47 8.08 -9.28
N VAL A 90 15.23 7.84 -7.99
CA VAL A 90 14.58 6.62 -7.50
C VAL A 90 13.09 6.62 -7.86
N LEU A 91 12.38 7.73 -7.68
CA LEU A 91 10.99 7.85 -8.09
C LEU A 91 10.84 7.66 -9.60
N PHE A 92 11.73 8.23 -10.41
CA PHE A 92 11.75 7.97 -11.85
C PHE A 92 11.87 6.46 -12.14
N HIS A 93 12.78 5.74 -11.48
CA HIS A 93 12.93 4.30 -11.68
C HIS A 93 11.71 3.50 -11.19
N ILE A 94 11.11 3.88 -10.06
CA ILE A 94 9.90 3.24 -9.53
C ILE A 94 8.75 3.37 -10.53
N PHE A 95 8.47 4.58 -11.02
CA PHE A 95 7.42 4.80 -12.01
C PHE A 95 7.75 4.22 -13.38
N TYR A 96 9.03 4.16 -13.76
CA TYR A 96 9.45 3.52 -15.00
C TYR A 96 9.20 2.01 -14.97
N ARG A 97 9.46 1.36 -13.83
CA ARG A 97 9.13 -0.05 -13.59
C ARG A 97 7.61 -0.28 -13.66
N LEU A 98 6.81 0.60 -13.05
CA LEU A 98 5.35 0.55 -13.14
C LEU A 98 4.87 0.58 -14.59
N ASN A 99 5.33 1.57 -15.36
CA ASN A 99 4.90 1.77 -16.74
C ASN A 99 5.39 0.68 -17.71
N ARG A 100 6.39 -0.12 -17.33
CA ARG A 100 6.85 -1.31 -18.08
C ARG A 100 6.09 -2.58 -17.75
N GLY A 101 5.17 -2.55 -16.78
CA GLY A 101 4.43 -3.71 -16.32
C GLY A 101 5.19 -4.58 -15.31
N GLU A 102 6.10 -4.00 -14.51
CA GLU A 102 6.66 -4.70 -13.35
C GLU A 102 5.57 -4.99 -12.29
N SER A 103 5.97 -5.64 -11.19
CA SER A 103 5.03 -6.06 -10.14
C SER A 103 4.51 -4.82 -9.47
N PHE A 104 3.20 -4.58 -9.55
CA PHE A 104 2.59 -3.47 -8.84
C PHE A 104 2.97 -3.51 -7.35
N TRP A 105 2.96 -4.69 -6.74
CA TRP A 105 3.30 -4.83 -5.32
C TRP A 105 4.72 -4.34 -5.01
N ARG A 106 5.70 -4.71 -5.85
CA ARG A 106 7.08 -4.22 -5.70
C ARG A 106 7.13 -2.70 -5.78
N VAL A 107 6.50 -2.12 -6.81
CA VAL A 107 6.46 -0.68 -7.03
C VAL A 107 5.80 0.02 -5.84
N LEU A 108 4.66 -0.48 -5.37
CA LEU A 108 3.94 0.05 -4.21
C LEU A 108 4.83 0.07 -2.96
N MET A 109 5.47 -1.05 -2.64
CA MET A 109 6.33 -1.14 -1.44
C MET A 109 7.51 -0.17 -1.53
N HIS A 110 8.16 -0.05 -2.69
CA HIS A 110 9.28 0.89 -2.88
C HIS A 110 8.81 2.34 -2.78
N LEU A 111 7.68 2.66 -3.42
CA LEU A 111 7.12 4.00 -3.41
C LEU A 111 6.75 4.44 -2.00
N LEU A 112 5.98 3.61 -1.28
CA LEU A 112 5.57 3.89 0.08
C LEU A 112 6.78 3.99 1.01
N ALA A 113 7.74 3.08 0.91
CA ALA A 113 8.92 3.10 1.76
C ALA A 113 9.76 4.38 1.58
N VAL A 114 10.03 4.80 0.34
CA VAL A 114 10.86 6.00 0.08
C VAL A 114 10.13 7.30 0.43
N LEU A 115 8.79 7.31 0.40
CA LEU A 115 8.02 8.51 0.74
C LEU A 115 7.68 8.60 2.23
N ILE A 116 7.30 7.49 2.86
CA ILE A 116 6.78 7.47 4.23
C ILE A 116 7.90 7.35 5.27
N LEU A 117 8.90 6.48 5.03
CA LEU A 117 9.95 6.24 6.03
C LEU A 117 10.75 7.49 6.37
N PRO A 118 11.14 8.34 5.41
CA PRO A 118 11.83 9.58 5.74
C PRO A 118 11.01 10.52 6.62
N MET A 119 9.70 10.61 6.39
CA MET A 119 8.80 11.40 7.23
C MET A 119 8.72 10.82 8.65
N LEU A 120 8.60 9.50 8.78
CA LEU A 120 8.57 8.86 10.12
C LEU A 120 9.90 8.99 10.86
N GLY A 121 11.02 8.97 10.13
CA GLY A 121 12.34 9.09 10.72
C GLY A 121 12.63 10.46 11.35
N GLN A 122 11.95 11.50 10.88
CA GLN A 122 12.04 12.84 11.47
C GLN A 122 11.31 12.95 12.83
N MET A 123 10.37 12.05 13.15
CA MET A 123 9.61 12.13 14.41
C MET A 123 10.47 11.81 15.63
N HIS A 124 11.29 10.75 15.59
CA HIS A 124 12.22 10.37 16.67
C HIS A 124 13.34 9.47 16.13
N GLU A 125 14.61 9.92 16.17
CA GLU A 125 15.77 9.18 15.61
C GLU A 125 15.85 7.72 16.10
N GLY A 126 15.58 7.47 17.38
CA GLY A 126 15.61 6.13 17.99
C GLY A 126 14.44 5.21 17.62
N MET A 127 13.34 5.74 17.08
CA MET A 127 12.15 4.95 16.71
C MET A 127 12.06 4.63 15.21
N SER A 128 12.88 5.28 14.37
CA SER A 128 12.87 5.11 12.91
C SER A 128 12.96 3.65 12.47
N ILE A 129 13.88 2.88 13.08
CA ILE A 129 14.05 1.44 12.79
C ILE A 129 12.82 0.65 13.23
N GLY A 130 12.22 0.98 14.38
CA GLY A 130 11.01 0.34 14.89
C GLY A 130 9.80 0.60 14.00
N PHE A 131 9.55 1.85 13.59
CA PHE A 131 8.50 2.19 12.64
C PHE A 131 8.67 1.45 11.31
N ALA A 132 9.90 1.43 10.82
CA ALA A 132 10.23 0.77 9.59
C ALA A 132 10.02 -0.75 9.68
N ALA A 133 10.43 -1.39 10.79
CA ALA A 133 10.22 -2.81 11.02
C ALA A 133 8.72 -3.14 11.06
N ASN A 134 7.93 -2.30 11.73
CA ASN A 134 6.48 -2.46 11.81
C ASN A 134 5.77 -2.25 10.45
N PHE A 135 6.29 -1.36 9.60
CA PHE A 135 5.86 -1.23 8.22
C PHE A 135 6.10 -2.53 7.44
N ALA A 136 7.31 -3.10 7.55
CA ALA A 136 7.66 -4.35 6.89
C ALA A 136 6.82 -5.54 7.41
N VAL A 137 6.64 -5.65 8.73
CA VAL A 137 5.79 -6.66 9.36
C VAL A 137 4.36 -6.55 8.85
N SER A 138 3.81 -5.34 8.77
CA SER A 138 2.46 -5.13 8.24
C SER A 138 2.33 -5.53 6.77
N GLY A 139 3.35 -5.29 5.95
CA GLY A 139 3.43 -5.76 4.55
C GLY A 139 3.47 -7.29 4.44
N ILE A 140 4.24 -7.96 5.28
CA ILE A 140 4.36 -9.42 5.29
C ILE A 140 3.07 -10.07 5.83
N LEU A 141 2.48 -9.52 6.88
CA LEU A 141 1.20 -9.98 7.41
C LEU A 141 0.07 -9.82 6.38
N ALA A 142 0.07 -8.74 5.60
CA ALA A 142 -0.88 -8.58 4.51
C ALA A 142 -0.78 -9.73 3.48
N ILE A 143 0.45 -10.15 3.13
CA ILE A 143 0.65 -11.31 2.25
C ILE A 143 0.10 -12.60 2.90
N LEU A 144 0.29 -12.77 4.21
CA LEU A 144 -0.28 -13.91 4.95
C LEU A 144 -1.82 -13.91 4.91
N PHE A 145 -2.46 -12.76 5.12
CA PHE A 145 -3.91 -12.63 5.02
C PHE A 145 -4.43 -12.90 3.61
N VAL A 146 -3.70 -12.45 2.59
CA VAL A 146 -4.00 -12.79 1.20
C VAL A 146 -3.94 -14.31 1.00
N MET A 147 -2.88 -14.98 1.49
CA MET A 147 -2.77 -16.44 1.40
C MET A 147 -3.95 -17.14 2.08
N VAL A 148 -4.34 -16.70 3.28
CA VAL A 148 -5.50 -17.24 4.00
C VAL A 148 -6.79 -17.02 3.19
N ALA A 149 -7.01 -15.84 2.62
CA ALA A 149 -8.19 -15.54 1.83
C ALA A 149 -8.29 -16.43 0.57
N TYR A 150 -7.16 -16.68 -0.11
CA TYR A 150 -7.10 -17.59 -1.25
C TYR A 150 -7.22 -19.06 -0.86
N ALA A 151 -6.78 -19.45 0.34
CA ALA A 151 -6.99 -20.79 0.88
C ALA A 151 -8.46 -21.04 1.22
N LEU A 152 -9.16 -20.05 1.78
CA LEU A 152 -10.60 -20.12 2.09
C LEU A 152 -11.47 -20.12 0.82
N PHE A 153 -11.10 -19.30 -0.17
CA PHE A 153 -11.86 -19.14 -1.42
C PHE A 153 -10.93 -19.30 -2.62
N PRO A 154 -10.60 -20.53 -3.07
CA PRO A 154 -9.70 -20.75 -4.19
C PRO A 154 -10.33 -20.36 -5.54
N ASP A 155 -9.49 -20.12 -6.56
CA ASP A 155 -9.96 -19.86 -7.93
C ASP A 155 -10.44 -21.16 -8.61
N PRO A 156 -11.48 -21.11 -9.48
CA PRO A 156 -11.94 -22.28 -10.22
C PRO A 156 -10.84 -22.84 -11.16
N PRO A 157 -10.78 -24.17 -11.37
CA PRO A 157 -9.70 -24.84 -12.10
C PRO A 157 -9.41 -24.28 -13.50
N ARG A 158 -10.46 -23.81 -14.21
CA ARG A 158 -10.36 -23.28 -15.58
C ARG A 158 -9.61 -21.95 -15.70
N GLN A 159 -9.35 -21.26 -14.59
CA GLN A 159 -8.66 -19.96 -14.54
C GLN A 159 -7.35 -20.00 -13.74
N ALA A 160 -7.08 -21.09 -13.02
CA ALA A 160 -5.78 -21.32 -12.38
C ALA A 160 -4.61 -21.36 -13.40
N ASP A 161 -4.93 -21.69 -14.66
CA ASP A 161 -3.98 -21.83 -15.77
C ASP A 161 -3.91 -20.60 -16.70
N ALA A 162 -4.65 -19.52 -16.41
CA ALA A 162 -4.54 -18.30 -17.22
C ALA A 162 -3.14 -17.67 -17.10
N PRO A 163 -2.59 -17.05 -18.16
CA PRO A 163 -1.27 -16.41 -18.13
C PRO A 163 -1.17 -15.41 -16.96
N ARG A 164 -0.32 -15.72 -16.00
CA ARG A 164 -0.29 -15.11 -14.66
C ARG A 164 0.25 -13.67 -14.67
N ARG A 165 0.94 -13.26 -15.73
CA ARG A 165 1.52 -11.93 -15.87
C ARG A 165 1.85 -11.64 -17.34
N PRO A 166 1.52 -10.46 -17.87
CA PRO A 166 2.14 -10.00 -19.11
C PRO A 166 3.66 -9.97 -18.91
N PRO A 167 4.47 -10.52 -19.82
CA PRO A 167 5.92 -10.44 -19.70
C PRO A 167 6.33 -8.96 -19.68
N ALA A 168 7.12 -8.57 -18.68
CA ALA A 168 7.68 -7.24 -18.63
C ALA A 168 8.47 -7.00 -19.93
N THR A 169 8.22 -5.88 -20.60
CA THR A 169 8.90 -5.54 -21.85
C THR A 169 10.41 -5.46 -21.59
N THR A 170 11.20 -6.27 -22.29
CA THR A 170 12.66 -6.25 -22.18
C THR A 170 13.21 -5.14 -23.07
N GLY A 171 14.03 -4.24 -22.51
CA GLY A 171 14.60 -3.10 -23.23
C GLY A 171 14.09 -1.74 -22.77
N TYR A 172 14.62 -0.69 -23.40
CA TYR A 172 14.23 0.70 -23.15
C TYR A 172 12.90 1.02 -23.84
N VAL A 173 11.95 1.56 -23.08
CA VAL A 173 10.62 1.95 -23.59
C VAL A 173 10.46 3.46 -23.43
N PRO A 174 10.60 4.26 -24.51
CA PRO A 174 10.58 5.72 -24.42
C PRO A 174 9.28 6.28 -23.82
N THR A 175 8.13 5.71 -24.19
CA THR A 175 6.82 6.14 -23.71
C THR A 175 6.67 5.94 -22.20
N ALA A 176 7.16 4.82 -21.68
CA ALA A 176 7.16 4.52 -20.25
C ALA A 176 8.10 5.47 -19.48
N ALA A 177 9.26 5.84 -20.06
CA ALA A 177 10.21 6.77 -19.48
C ALA A 177 9.62 8.19 -19.38
N VAL A 178 8.98 8.69 -20.44
CA VAL A 178 8.34 10.01 -20.43
C VAL A 178 7.20 10.05 -19.42
N ALA A 179 6.35 9.01 -19.37
CA ALA A 179 5.28 8.93 -18.37
C ALA A 179 5.83 8.90 -16.94
N ALA A 180 6.90 8.13 -16.70
CA ALA A 180 7.54 8.04 -15.40
C ALA A 180 8.15 9.37 -14.95
N LEU A 181 8.80 10.09 -15.87
CA LEU A 181 9.35 11.41 -15.60
C LEU A 181 8.26 12.41 -15.24
N LYS A 182 7.13 12.41 -15.94
CA LYS A 182 5.98 13.28 -15.62
C LYS A 182 5.46 13.02 -14.21
N THR A 183 5.23 11.76 -13.84
CA THR A 183 4.76 11.42 -12.48
C THR A 183 5.81 11.76 -11.42
N ALA A 184 7.08 11.45 -11.65
CA ALA A 184 8.16 11.77 -10.73
C ALA A 184 8.28 13.28 -10.49
N LEU A 185 8.21 14.10 -11.54
CA LEU A 185 8.26 15.56 -11.42
C LEU A 185 7.08 16.16 -10.65
N VAL A 186 5.94 15.47 -10.57
CA VAL A 186 4.80 15.88 -9.75
C VAL A 186 4.98 15.45 -8.30
N VAL A 187 5.48 14.24 -8.05
CA VAL A 187 5.59 13.66 -6.70
C VAL A 187 6.79 14.20 -5.93
N VAL A 188 7.94 14.41 -6.58
CA VAL A 188 9.16 14.94 -5.96
C VAL A 188 8.93 16.25 -5.20
N PRO A 189 8.39 17.33 -5.81
CA PRO A 189 8.24 18.60 -5.10
C PRO A 189 7.30 18.48 -3.90
N LEU A 190 6.25 17.66 -4.00
CA LEU A 190 5.33 17.40 -2.90
C LEU A 190 6.01 16.65 -1.75
N ALA A 191 6.78 15.60 -2.07
CA ALA A 191 7.55 14.84 -1.08
C ALA A 191 8.59 15.72 -0.38
N VAL A 192 9.34 16.50 -1.15
CA VAL A 192 10.34 17.45 -0.62
C VAL A 192 9.67 18.50 0.25
N PHE A 193 8.53 19.03 -0.16
CA PHE A 193 7.77 20.01 0.63
C PHE A 193 7.33 19.44 1.98
N MET A 194 6.76 18.23 2.00
CA MET A 194 6.29 17.63 3.26
C MET A 194 7.43 17.28 4.22
N ILE A 195 8.56 16.82 3.70
CA ILE A 195 9.75 16.49 4.50
C ILE A 195 10.46 17.75 4.99
N ALA A 196 10.57 18.78 4.14
CA ALA A 196 11.19 20.05 4.50
C ALA A 196 10.40 20.81 5.57
N LEU A 197 9.07 20.63 5.62
CA LEU A 197 8.21 21.21 6.64
C LEU A 197 7.99 20.30 7.85
N GLU A 198 8.58 19.10 7.87
CA GLU A 198 8.42 18.12 8.95
C GLU A 198 6.94 17.83 9.28
N TRP A 199 6.08 17.81 8.25
CA TRP A 199 4.64 17.51 8.38
C TRP A 199 4.38 16.02 8.58
N THR A 200 4.98 15.48 9.63
CA THR A 200 4.96 14.07 9.99
C THR A 200 3.59 13.61 10.47
N SER A 201 2.71 14.52 10.92
CA SER A 201 1.30 14.22 11.20
C SER A 201 0.51 13.83 9.95
N GLU A 202 0.99 14.20 8.76
CA GLU A 202 0.30 14.05 7.48
C GLU A 202 0.80 12.83 6.68
N VAL A 203 1.41 11.83 7.33
CA VAL A 203 1.85 10.58 6.67
C VAL A 203 0.71 9.90 5.89
N LEU A 204 -0.53 10.02 6.36
CA LEU A 204 -1.70 9.52 5.65
C LEU A 204 -1.89 10.23 4.30
N VAL A 205 -1.69 11.55 4.24
CA VAL A 205 -1.75 12.33 2.99
C VAL A 205 -0.70 11.83 2.00
N MET A 206 0.53 11.62 2.46
CA MET A 206 1.60 11.06 1.63
C MET A 206 1.28 9.64 1.12
N THR A 207 0.63 8.84 1.96
CA THR A 207 0.17 7.49 1.58
C THR A 207 -0.86 7.58 0.45
N PHE A 208 -1.83 8.49 0.53
CA PHE A 208 -2.80 8.71 -0.55
C PHE A 208 -2.14 9.22 -1.82
N VAL A 209 -1.21 10.17 -1.71
CA VAL A 209 -0.41 10.67 -2.84
C VAL A 209 0.32 9.51 -3.52
N ALA A 210 0.98 8.64 -2.76
CA ALA A 210 1.67 7.48 -3.29
C ALA A 210 0.70 6.53 -4.02
N VAL A 211 -0.43 6.19 -3.40
CA VAL A 211 -1.43 5.29 -4.00
C VAL A 211 -2.04 5.88 -5.27
N PHE A 212 -2.36 7.18 -5.27
CA PHE A 212 -2.89 7.86 -6.46
C PHE A 212 -1.84 8.04 -7.56
N ALA A 213 -0.58 8.27 -7.21
CA ALA A 213 0.50 8.35 -8.19
C ALA A 213 0.73 7.03 -8.93
N LEU A 214 0.29 5.91 -8.36
CA LEU A 214 0.30 4.59 -9.02
C LEU A 214 -0.91 4.37 -9.94
N SER A 215 -1.92 5.26 -9.94
CA SER A 215 -3.06 5.10 -10.83
C SER A 215 -2.63 5.43 -12.27
N PRO A 216 -2.82 4.52 -13.25
CA PRO A 216 -2.33 4.70 -14.62
C PRO A 216 -3.10 5.77 -15.41
N ARG A 217 -4.06 6.47 -14.79
CA ARG A 217 -5.00 7.41 -15.43
C ARG A 217 -4.80 8.83 -14.90
N LEU A 218 -3.63 9.42 -15.18
CA LEU A 218 -3.37 10.83 -14.85
C LEU A 218 -4.41 11.78 -15.46
N GLU A 219 -4.98 11.43 -16.62
CA GLU A 219 -6.03 12.23 -17.29
C GLU A 219 -7.35 12.32 -16.51
N HIS A 220 -7.60 11.39 -15.58
CA HIS A 220 -8.83 11.34 -14.77
C HIS A 220 -8.56 11.51 -13.27
N GLY A 221 -7.34 11.88 -12.86
CA GLY A 221 -6.92 11.94 -11.46
C GLY A 221 -7.82 12.79 -10.57
N LEU A 222 -8.35 13.92 -11.08
CA LEU A 222 -9.31 14.75 -10.33
C LEU A 222 -10.62 14.02 -10.05
N SER A 223 -11.17 13.31 -11.05
CA SER A 223 -12.42 12.57 -10.88
C SER A 223 -12.25 11.36 -9.97
N GLU A 224 -11.10 10.67 -10.02
CA GLU A 224 -10.76 9.58 -9.11
C GLU A 224 -10.58 10.10 -7.67
N GLY A 225 -9.91 11.25 -7.50
CA GLY A 225 -9.77 11.93 -6.21
C GLY A 225 -11.12 12.35 -5.62
N LEU A 226 -12.01 12.92 -6.43
CA LEU A 226 -13.37 13.27 -6.00
C LEU A 226 -14.19 12.04 -5.62
N ASN A 227 -14.05 10.94 -6.35
CA ASN A 227 -14.71 9.68 -6.00
C ASN A 227 -14.17 9.11 -4.68
N SER A 228 -12.86 9.22 -4.45
CA SER A 228 -12.26 8.85 -3.16
C SER A 228 -12.79 9.72 -2.03
N LEU A 229 -12.86 11.05 -2.21
CA LEU A 229 -13.42 11.97 -1.21
C LEU A 229 -14.88 11.64 -0.88
N LYS A 230 -15.71 11.38 -1.91
CA LYS A 230 -17.10 10.94 -1.72
C LYS A 230 -17.17 9.62 -0.95
N SER A 231 -16.31 8.66 -1.29
CA SER A 231 -16.25 7.37 -0.60
C SER A 231 -15.83 7.52 0.87
N THR A 232 -14.85 8.38 1.17
CA THR A 232 -14.40 8.64 2.53
C THR A 232 -15.47 9.34 3.35
N LEU A 233 -16.20 10.31 2.77
CA LEU A 233 -17.34 10.96 3.42
C LEU A 233 -18.46 9.97 3.73
N LEU A 234 -18.82 9.10 2.78
CA LEU A 234 -19.79 8.03 3.00
C LEU A 234 -19.34 7.06 4.09
N GLY A 235 -18.05 6.68 4.08
CA GLY A 235 -17.45 5.85 5.12
C GLY A 235 -17.52 6.50 6.50
N GLY A 236 -17.23 7.80 6.60
CA GLY A 236 -17.33 8.57 7.83
C GLY A 236 -18.78 8.68 8.34
N ILE A 237 -19.75 8.91 7.46
CA ILE A 237 -21.18 8.94 7.82
C ILE A 237 -21.62 7.57 8.33
N ALA A 238 -21.25 6.49 7.64
CA ALA A 238 -21.58 5.13 8.06
C ALA A 238 -20.96 4.79 9.42
N ALA A 239 -19.70 5.15 9.64
CA ALA A 239 -19.02 4.98 10.92
C ALA A 239 -19.72 5.76 12.04
N LEU A 240 -20.17 6.98 11.77
CA LEU A 240 -20.93 7.78 12.73
C LEU A 240 -22.27 7.12 13.08
N VAL A 241 -23.01 6.57 12.09
CA VAL A 241 -24.24 5.83 12.34
C VAL A 241 -23.98 4.59 13.22
N VAL A 242 -22.94 3.81 12.90
CA VAL A 242 -22.58 2.63 13.69
C VAL A 242 -22.15 3.01 15.11
N TYR A 243 -21.38 4.09 15.27
CA TYR A 243 -21.01 4.62 16.58
C TYR A 243 -22.24 4.96 17.41
N TRP A 244 -23.22 5.68 16.84
CA TRP A 244 -24.46 5.99 17.55
C TRP A 244 -25.30 4.76 17.86
N LEU A 245 -25.31 3.73 17.01
CA LEU A 245 -25.97 2.46 17.31
C LEU A 245 -25.29 1.72 18.48
N LEU A 246 -23.96 1.73 18.53
CA LEU A 246 -23.20 1.15 19.66
C LEU A 246 -23.43 1.92 20.96
N VAL A 247 -23.45 3.26 20.90
CA VAL A 247 -23.73 4.11 22.08
C VAL A 247 -25.19 3.99 22.54
N ALA A 248 -26.14 3.81 21.62
CA ALA A 248 -27.57 3.68 21.92
C ALA A 248 -27.96 2.34 22.56
N VAL A 249 -27.11 1.30 22.48
CA VAL A 249 -27.30 0.00 23.13
C VAL A 249 -26.14 -0.27 24.10
N PRO A 250 -26.18 0.25 25.34
CA PRO A 250 -25.09 0.10 26.31
C PRO A 250 -25.03 -1.29 27.00
N GLU A 251 -26.05 -2.13 26.82
CA GLU A 251 -26.26 -3.33 27.65
C GLU A 251 -25.60 -4.59 27.08
N PHE A 252 -24.27 -4.70 27.22
CA PHE A 252 -23.58 -6.00 27.28
C PHE A 252 -22.45 -6.02 28.33
N HIS A 253 -22.52 -5.14 29.34
CA HIS A 253 -21.58 -5.11 30.47
C HIS A 253 -22.32 -5.08 31.82
N SER A 254 -23.19 -6.06 32.09
CA SER A 254 -23.76 -6.26 33.43
C SER A 254 -24.31 -7.66 33.66
N SER A 255 -23.44 -8.69 33.72
CA SER A 255 -23.65 -9.84 34.62
C SER A 255 -22.52 -10.86 34.50
N TRP A 256 -21.50 -10.76 35.35
CA TRP A 256 -20.85 -11.94 35.91
C TRP A 256 -20.72 -11.73 37.42
N PRO A 257 -21.03 -12.77 38.24
CA PRO A 257 -21.07 -12.69 39.69
C PRO A 257 -19.68 -12.51 40.33
#